data_AF-A0A849WG26-F1
#
_entry.id   AF-A0A849WG26-F1
#
_cell.length_a   1.000
_cell.length_b   1.000
_cell.length_c   1.000
_cell.angle_alpha   90.00
_cell.angle_beta   90.00
_cell.angle_gamma   90.00
#
_symmetry.space_group_name_H-M   'P 1'
#
loop_
_entity.id
_entity.type
_entity.pdbx_description
1 polymer ?
#
loop_
_entity_poly.entity_id
_entity_poly.type
_entity_poly.pdbx_seq_one_letter_code
_entity_poly.pdbx_strand_id
1 'polypeptide(L)'
;MKNFTFILVFLCLCLAVQAVPDLSWMNTNDSFHGLRQSTYNSKVWFAVSQSNVWEPSRLYDVPDGYHWATTAEGNAIFGTNGNYSGTYVYYNQGGWSGYNFQGLTRHYFRFSDSNVTNAYKHAGNYDEYQLQYTSSTSYFAGLVLIQNVPEPATLFSILLGILGFLAYKKK
;
A
#
# COMPACT_ATOMS: atom_id res chain seq x y z
N MET A 1 -29.40 -55.04 8.72
CA MET A 1 -29.21 -53.85 7.86
C MET A 1 -28.61 -52.76 8.74
N LYS A 2 -27.38 -52.32 8.46
CA LYS A 2 -26.56 -51.52 9.40
C LYS A 2 -26.79 -50.03 9.14
N ASN A 3 -27.16 -49.33 10.21
CA ASN A 3 -27.43 -47.89 10.25
C ASN A 3 -26.13 -47.11 10.02
N PHE A 4 -26.12 -46.23 9.02
CA PHE A 4 -25.01 -45.33 8.72
C PHE A 4 -25.25 -43.98 9.40
N THR A 5 -24.52 -43.74 10.48
CA THR A 5 -24.45 -42.47 11.21
C THR A 5 -23.81 -41.42 10.32
N PHE A 6 -24.57 -40.38 9.96
CA PHE A 6 -24.06 -39.19 9.26
C PHE A 6 -23.25 -38.33 10.25
N ILE A 7 -21.94 -38.27 10.08
CA ILE A 7 -21.07 -37.32 10.78
C ILE A 7 -21.23 -35.96 10.10
N LEU A 8 -21.89 -35.03 10.80
CA LEU A 8 -22.00 -33.64 10.40
C LEU A 8 -20.65 -32.95 10.69
N VAL A 9 -19.79 -32.81 9.68
CA VAL A 9 -18.58 -31.97 9.79
C VAL A 9 -19.04 -30.52 9.74
N PHE A 10 -19.07 -29.87 10.91
CA PHE A 10 -19.23 -28.42 11.04
C PHE A 10 -17.97 -27.77 10.44
N LEU A 11 -18.06 -27.35 9.18
CA LEU A 11 -17.08 -26.44 8.60
C LEU A 11 -17.32 -25.07 9.25
N CYS A 12 -16.59 -24.78 10.33
CA CYS A 12 -16.56 -23.46 10.93
C CYS A 12 -15.83 -22.54 9.93
N LEU A 13 -16.59 -21.92 9.03
CA LEU A 13 -16.12 -20.83 8.19
C LEU A 13 -15.90 -19.63 9.14
N CYS A 14 -14.74 -19.57 9.76
CA CYS A 14 -14.31 -18.43 10.54
C CYS A 14 -14.07 -17.29 9.54
N LEU A 15 -15.12 -16.54 9.21
CA LEU A 15 -14.98 -15.26 8.53
C LEU A 15 -14.21 -14.37 9.51
N ALA A 16 -12.91 -14.23 9.28
CA ALA A 16 -12.13 -13.21 9.95
C ALA A 16 -12.77 -11.87 9.58
N VAL A 17 -13.48 -11.25 10.52
CA VAL A 17 -13.91 -9.86 10.40
C VAL A 17 -12.63 -9.04 10.33
N GLN A 18 -12.26 -8.63 9.13
CA GLN A 18 -11.14 -7.74 8.93
C GLN A 18 -11.55 -6.39 9.53
N ALA A 19 -10.82 -5.92 10.54
CA ALA A 19 -11.09 -4.62 11.13
C ALA A 19 -11.01 -3.56 10.02
N VAL A 20 -11.97 -2.63 10.01
CA VAL A 20 -11.97 -1.53 9.04
C VAL A 20 -10.72 -0.68 9.30
N PRO A 21 -9.87 -0.43 8.29
CA PRO A 21 -8.65 0.35 8.47
C PRO A 21 -8.97 1.80 8.86
N ASP A 22 -8.23 2.34 9.82
CA ASP A 22 -8.33 3.76 10.20
C ASP A 22 -7.57 4.65 9.21
N LEU A 23 -8.31 5.16 8.22
CA LEU A 23 -7.78 6.08 7.21
C LEU A 23 -7.92 7.55 7.60
N SER A 24 -8.25 7.88 8.86
CA SER A 24 -8.46 9.26 9.31
C SER A 24 -7.22 10.15 9.18
N TRP A 25 -6.02 9.55 9.08
CA TRP A 25 -4.77 10.29 8.88
C TRP A 25 -4.57 10.76 7.43
N MET A 26 -5.27 10.17 6.45
CA MET A 26 -5.16 10.49 5.04
C MET A 26 -5.93 11.77 4.69
N ASN A 27 -5.37 12.57 3.79
CA ASN A 27 -6.02 13.75 3.24
C ASN A 27 -6.48 13.47 1.81
N THR A 28 -7.79 13.45 1.60
CA THR A 28 -8.43 13.10 0.33
C THR A 28 -8.99 14.30 -0.42
N ASN A 29 -8.68 15.53 0.02
CA ASN A 29 -9.24 16.77 -0.53
C ASN A 29 -8.51 17.29 -1.78
N ASP A 30 -7.64 16.49 -2.35
CA ASP A 30 -6.84 16.83 -3.52
C ASP A 30 -7.51 16.24 -4.79
N SER A 31 -7.03 16.58 -5.98
CA SER A 31 -7.65 16.09 -7.23
C SER A 31 -7.41 14.60 -7.50
N PHE A 32 -6.56 13.93 -6.73
CA PHE A 32 -6.30 12.49 -6.78
C PHE A 32 -7.01 11.73 -5.64
N HIS A 33 -7.89 12.41 -4.88
CA HIS A 33 -8.57 11.85 -3.72
C HIS A 33 -7.61 11.26 -2.67
N GLY A 34 -6.43 11.89 -2.51
CA GLY A 34 -5.41 11.56 -1.54
C GLY A 34 -4.49 10.41 -1.93
N LEU A 35 -4.67 9.84 -3.12
CA LEU A 35 -3.92 8.67 -3.57
C LEU A 35 -3.51 8.82 -5.05
N ARG A 36 -2.26 9.23 -5.27
CA ARG A 36 -1.72 9.41 -6.62
C ARG A 36 -0.94 8.18 -7.07
N GLN A 37 -1.27 7.64 -8.24
CA GLN A 37 -0.49 6.57 -8.87
C GLN A 37 0.82 7.11 -9.46
N SER A 38 1.92 6.38 -9.27
CA SER A 38 3.18 6.67 -9.94
C SER A 38 3.08 6.41 -11.44
N THR A 39 3.65 7.30 -12.25
CA THR A 39 3.80 7.10 -13.71
C THR A 39 5.01 6.22 -14.06
N TYR A 40 5.90 5.95 -13.11
CA TYR A 40 7.09 5.11 -13.32
C TYR A 40 6.81 3.63 -13.05
N ASN A 41 6.07 3.32 -11.98
CA ASN A 41 5.67 1.95 -11.66
C ASN A 41 4.19 1.94 -11.27
N SER A 42 3.36 1.23 -12.04
CA SER A 42 1.90 1.21 -11.87
C SER A 42 1.44 0.62 -10.53
N LYS A 43 2.31 -0.09 -9.80
CA LYS A 43 2.01 -0.62 -8.47
C LYS A 43 2.30 0.38 -7.35
N VAL A 44 3.06 1.45 -7.61
CA VAL A 44 3.39 2.44 -6.59
C VAL A 44 2.33 3.53 -6.51
N TRP A 45 1.94 3.87 -5.30
CA TRP A 45 1.00 4.94 -5.00
C TRP A 45 1.53 5.82 -3.88
N PHE A 46 1.19 7.11 -3.93
CA PHE A 46 1.55 8.10 -2.93
C PHE A 46 0.29 8.55 -2.20
N ALA A 47 0.20 8.18 -0.91
CA ALA A 47 -0.90 8.55 -0.04
C ALA A 47 -0.57 9.84 0.71
N VAL A 48 -1.44 10.84 0.67
CA VAL A 48 -1.21 12.15 1.31
C VAL A 48 -1.71 12.17 2.75
N SER A 49 -0.94 12.74 3.66
CA SER A 49 -1.34 12.92 5.07
C SER A 49 -2.00 14.28 5.34
N GLN A 50 -2.93 14.28 6.30
CA GLN A 50 -3.50 15.49 6.87
C GLN A 50 -2.44 16.34 7.58
N SER A 51 -1.58 15.72 8.39
CA SER A 51 -0.51 16.39 9.13
C SER A 51 0.75 16.56 8.27
N ASN A 52 1.56 17.58 8.56
CA ASN A 52 2.92 17.69 8.04
C ASN A 52 4.00 17.31 9.06
N VAL A 53 3.59 16.70 10.17
CA VAL A 53 4.48 16.14 11.19
C VAL A 53 4.35 14.62 11.15
N TRP A 54 5.46 13.94 10.97
CA TRP A 54 5.55 12.49 10.97
C TRP A 54 5.76 11.96 12.39
N GLU A 55 5.07 10.86 12.72
CA GLU A 55 5.16 10.17 14.00
C GLU A 55 5.85 8.80 13.78
N PRO A 56 7.16 8.67 14.02
CA PRO A 56 7.91 7.45 13.66
C PRO A 56 7.48 6.17 14.39
N SER A 57 6.81 6.32 15.54
CA SER A 57 6.28 5.20 16.33
C SER A 57 4.84 4.83 15.97
N ARG A 58 4.17 5.62 15.12
CA ARG A 58 2.78 5.38 14.74
C ARG A 58 2.72 4.30 13.65
N LEU A 59 1.84 3.32 13.85
CA LEU A 59 1.39 2.44 12.79
C LEU A 59 0.26 3.12 12.04
N TYR A 60 0.41 3.28 10.73
CA TYR A 60 -0.58 3.88 9.86
C TYR A 60 -1.30 2.76 9.11
N ASP A 61 -2.61 2.68 9.29
CA ASP A 61 -3.44 1.78 8.48
C ASP A 61 -3.47 2.28 7.03
N VAL A 62 -3.47 1.35 6.09
CA VAL A 62 -3.46 1.63 4.65
C VAL A 62 -4.77 1.17 4.02
N PRO A 63 -5.19 1.78 2.90
CA PRO A 63 -6.40 1.35 2.20
C PRO A 63 -6.33 -0.12 1.77
N ASP A 64 -7.49 -0.75 1.65
CA ASP A 64 -7.60 -2.14 1.19
C ASP A 64 -6.94 -2.34 -0.18
N GLY A 65 -6.22 -3.44 -0.33
CA GLY A 65 -5.48 -3.75 -1.54
C GLY A 65 -4.10 -3.09 -1.64
N TYR A 66 -3.63 -2.44 -0.58
CA TYR A 66 -2.29 -1.87 -0.51
C TYR A 66 -1.52 -2.38 0.71
N HIS A 67 -0.20 -2.22 0.70
CA HIS A 67 0.64 -2.28 1.88
C HIS A 67 1.55 -1.06 1.92
N TRP A 68 2.00 -0.70 3.12
CA TRP A 68 2.98 0.35 3.32
C TRP A 68 4.37 -0.15 2.90
N ALA A 69 4.90 0.39 1.81
CA ALA A 69 6.14 -0.06 1.22
C ALA A 69 7.32 0.06 2.22
N THR A 70 8.16 -0.95 2.23
CA THR A 70 9.47 -0.93 2.91
C THR A 70 10.51 -0.19 2.08
N THR A 71 11.59 0.24 2.73
CA THR A 71 12.75 0.83 2.06
C THR A 71 13.37 -0.15 1.06
N ALA A 72 13.39 -1.45 1.38
CA ALA A 72 13.90 -2.48 0.51
C ALA A 72 13.09 -2.60 -0.80
N GLU A 73 11.76 -2.60 -0.71
CA GLU A 73 10.87 -2.59 -1.88
C GLU A 73 11.02 -1.31 -2.70
N GLY A 74 11.14 -0.17 -2.04
CA GLY A 74 11.46 1.10 -2.70
C GLY A 74 12.76 1.02 -3.50
N ASN A 75 13.85 0.56 -2.89
CA ASN A 75 15.13 0.39 -3.59
C ASN A 75 15.05 -0.61 -4.74
N ALA A 76 14.29 -1.68 -4.62
CA ALA A 76 14.08 -2.64 -5.70
C ALA A 76 13.37 -2.03 -6.91
N ILE A 77 12.49 -1.04 -6.68
CA ILE A 77 11.73 -0.36 -7.73
C ILE A 77 12.53 0.79 -8.36
N PHE A 78 13.09 1.68 -7.53
CA PHE A 78 13.69 2.94 -8.01
C PHE A 78 15.21 2.86 -8.20
N GLY A 79 15.88 1.91 -7.56
CA GLY A 79 17.33 1.71 -7.66
C GLY A 79 18.12 3.00 -7.39
N THR A 80 19.18 3.20 -8.17
CA THR A 80 20.06 4.39 -8.12
C THR A 80 19.74 5.38 -9.23
N ASN A 81 18.50 5.40 -9.70
CA ASN A 81 18.11 6.22 -10.83
C ASN A 81 18.19 7.72 -10.49
N GLY A 82 19.15 8.41 -11.08
CA GLY A 82 19.33 9.85 -10.93
C GLY A 82 18.54 10.69 -11.94
N ASN A 83 17.68 10.09 -12.76
CA ASN A 83 17.08 10.78 -13.90
C ASN A 83 16.32 12.04 -13.51
N TYR A 84 16.49 13.08 -14.32
CA TYR A 84 16.03 14.45 -14.06
C TYR A 84 14.88 14.86 -15.00
N SER A 85 14.11 13.90 -15.48
CA SER A 85 12.93 14.14 -16.30
C SER A 85 11.80 13.20 -15.88
N GLY A 86 10.55 13.66 -15.94
CA GLY A 86 9.39 12.81 -15.69
C GLY A 86 8.25 13.59 -15.00
N THR A 87 7.34 12.84 -14.39
CA THR A 87 6.29 13.41 -13.53
C THR A 87 6.82 13.52 -12.11
N TYR A 88 6.57 14.65 -11.44
CA TYR A 88 6.92 14.77 -10.02
C TYR A 88 6.07 13.80 -9.18
N VAL A 89 6.59 13.43 -8.01
CA VAL A 89 5.82 12.64 -7.04
C VAL A 89 4.54 13.38 -6.65
N TYR A 90 4.63 14.66 -6.28
CA TYR A 90 3.44 15.47 -5.94
C TYR A 90 3.57 16.98 -6.17
N TYR A 91 4.77 17.49 -6.41
CA TYR A 91 4.99 18.92 -6.59
C TYR A 91 4.18 19.49 -7.76
N ASN A 92 3.47 20.61 -7.52
CA ASN A 92 2.57 21.27 -8.49
C ASN A 92 1.49 20.37 -9.09
N GLN A 93 1.02 19.36 -8.35
CA GLN A 93 0.00 18.43 -8.81
C GLN A 93 -1.09 18.24 -7.75
N GLY A 94 -2.24 17.68 -8.11
CA GLY A 94 -3.24 17.32 -7.10
C GLY A 94 -3.96 18.51 -6.47
N GLY A 95 -3.72 19.75 -6.93
CA GLY A 95 -4.12 20.97 -6.23
C GLY A 95 -3.05 21.54 -5.29
N TRP A 96 -1.84 20.99 -5.30
CA TRP A 96 -0.69 21.55 -4.60
C TRP A 96 -0.12 22.75 -5.37
N SER A 97 0.24 23.80 -4.63
CA SER A 97 1.02 24.93 -5.13
C SER A 97 2.46 24.81 -4.64
N GLY A 98 3.32 24.26 -5.49
CA GLY A 98 4.66 23.80 -5.15
C GLY A 98 4.59 22.67 -4.14
N TYR A 99 5.13 22.91 -2.94
CA TYR A 99 5.08 21.99 -1.80
C TYR A 99 3.90 22.26 -0.85
N ASN A 100 3.11 23.32 -1.10
CA ASN A 100 2.04 23.72 -0.21
C ASN A 100 0.71 23.13 -0.65
N PHE A 101 0.02 22.50 0.29
CA PHE A 101 -1.33 22.00 0.13
C PHE A 101 -2.13 22.30 1.41
N GLN A 102 -3.27 22.97 1.26
CA GLN A 102 -4.12 23.39 2.39
C GLN A 102 -3.34 24.09 3.53
N GLY A 103 -2.43 24.99 3.18
CA GLY A 103 -1.65 25.78 4.14
C GLY A 103 -0.48 25.05 4.82
N LEU A 104 -0.22 23.79 4.49
CA LEU A 104 0.89 23.01 5.04
C LEU A 104 1.90 22.64 3.96
N THR A 105 3.18 22.85 4.26
CA THR A 105 4.30 22.44 3.41
C THR A 105 4.64 20.97 3.63
N ARG A 106 4.80 20.21 2.54
CA ARG A 106 4.97 18.75 2.54
C ARG A 106 6.05 18.32 1.55
N HIS A 107 7.02 17.53 1.99
CA HIS A 107 8.16 17.08 1.19
C HIS A 107 8.30 15.56 1.16
N TYR A 108 8.05 14.87 2.28
CA TYR A 108 8.57 13.51 2.47
C TYR A 108 7.47 12.45 2.53
N PHE A 109 7.45 11.55 1.55
CA PHE A 109 6.67 10.33 1.59
C PHE A 109 7.49 9.22 2.24
N ARG A 110 7.01 8.68 3.37
CA ARG A 110 7.72 7.73 4.22
C ARG A 110 7.44 6.27 3.84
N PHE A 111 8.43 5.43 4.04
CA PHE A 111 8.36 3.98 4.02
C PHE A 111 8.08 3.45 5.44
N SER A 112 7.62 2.20 5.54
CA SER A 112 7.21 1.58 6.82
C SER A 112 8.35 1.43 7.82
N ASP A 113 9.57 1.28 7.33
CA ASP A 113 10.82 1.17 8.10
C ASP A 113 11.65 2.47 8.08
N SER A 114 11.07 3.60 7.63
CA SER A 114 11.75 4.89 7.60
C SER A 114 12.24 5.35 8.98
N ASN A 115 11.64 4.86 10.08
CA ASN A 115 12.08 5.18 11.45
C ASN A 115 13.44 4.58 11.78
N VAL A 116 13.87 3.56 11.04
CA VAL A 116 15.19 2.93 11.13
C VAL A 116 16.09 3.39 9.99
N THR A 117 15.59 3.38 8.75
CA THR A 117 16.41 3.63 7.55
C THR A 117 16.58 5.11 7.22
N ASN A 118 15.71 5.97 7.74
CA ASN A 118 15.54 7.38 7.35
C ASN A 118 15.12 7.59 5.90
N ALA A 119 14.79 6.54 5.14
CA ALA A 119 14.47 6.65 3.73
C ALA A 119 13.16 7.40 3.46
N TYR A 120 13.01 8.01 2.28
CA TYR A 120 11.79 8.63 1.80
C TYR A 120 11.80 8.85 0.29
N LYS A 121 10.62 9.14 -0.28
CA LYS A 121 10.44 9.73 -1.62
C LYS A 121 10.11 11.22 -1.49
N HIS A 122 10.84 12.08 -2.21
CA HIS A 122 10.62 13.52 -2.17
C HIS A 122 9.49 13.94 -3.13
N ALA A 123 8.56 14.76 -2.65
CA ALA A 123 7.44 15.28 -3.44
C ALA A 123 7.89 16.05 -4.70
N GLY A 124 9.03 16.74 -4.60
CA GLY A 124 9.64 17.54 -5.66
C GLY A 124 10.62 16.80 -6.57
N ASN A 125 10.83 15.50 -6.37
CA ASN A 125 11.59 14.69 -7.32
C ASN A 125 10.65 13.98 -8.28
N TYR A 126 11.20 13.54 -9.41
CA TYR A 126 10.47 12.70 -10.34
C TYR A 126 10.16 11.33 -9.73
N ASP A 127 9.09 10.72 -10.21
CA ASP A 127 8.61 9.41 -9.76
C ASP A 127 9.72 8.36 -9.79
N GLU A 128 10.51 8.34 -10.85
CA GLU A 128 11.62 7.40 -11.07
C GLU A 128 12.89 7.69 -10.26
N TYR A 129 13.01 8.87 -9.66
CA TYR A 129 14.22 9.25 -8.93
C TYR A 129 14.46 8.32 -7.73
N GLN A 130 15.72 8.03 -7.45
CA GLN A 130 16.14 7.21 -6.32
C GLN A 130 15.61 7.69 -4.95
N LEU A 131 15.67 6.80 -3.96
CA LEU A 131 15.33 7.13 -2.59
C LEU A 131 16.33 8.14 -2.01
N GLN A 132 15.86 8.92 -1.04
CA GLN A 132 16.68 9.85 -0.27
C GLN A 132 16.49 9.60 1.21
N TYR A 133 17.35 10.20 2.05
CA TYR A 133 17.44 9.89 3.47
C TYR A 133 17.42 11.15 4.33
N THR A 134 16.54 11.18 5.33
CA THR A 134 16.46 12.24 6.34
C THR A 134 15.76 11.75 7.60
N SER A 135 16.30 12.13 8.75
CA SER A 135 15.69 11.90 10.06
C SER A 135 14.64 12.95 10.44
N SER A 136 14.42 13.97 9.59
CA SER A 136 13.46 15.04 9.87
C SER A 136 12.02 14.52 10.00
N THR A 137 11.35 14.82 11.10
CA THR A 137 9.92 14.54 11.27
C THR A 137 9.03 15.65 10.71
N SER A 138 9.60 16.78 10.28
CA SER A 138 8.86 17.88 9.66
C SER A 138 8.63 17.65 8.17
N TYR A 139 7.65 18.35 7.60
CA TYR A 139 7.28 18.29 6.18
C TYR A 139 6.86 16.88 5.71
N PHE A 140 6.20 16.13 6.59
CA PHE A 140 5.59 14.86 6.25
C PHE A 140 4.55 15.04 5.14
N ALA A 141 4.75 14.37 4.01
CA ALA A 141 3.80 14.39 2.91
C ALA A 141 2.78 13.25 3.01
N GLY A 142 3.21 12.10 3.52
CA GLY A 142 2.40 10.91 3.68
C GLY A 142 3.21 9.65 3.42
N LEU A 143 2.62 8.62 2.82
CA LEU A 143 3.21 7.29 2.71
C LEU A 143 3.45 6.86 1.27
N VAL A 144 4.48 6.05 1.06
CA VAL A 144 4.67 5.28 -0.18
C VAL A 144 3.95 3.95 -0.02
N LEU A 145 2.95 3.69 -0.85
CA LEU A 145 2.19 2.45 -0.85
C LEU A 145 2.51 1.62 -2.09
N ILE A 146 2.43 0.30 -1.95
CA ILE A 146 2.45 -0.62 -3.07
C ILE A 146 1.10 -1.35 -3.12
N GLN A 147 0.50 -1.35 -4.29
CA GLN A 147 -0.71 -2.11 -4.55
C GLN A 147 -0.37 -3.61 -4.51
N ASN A 148 -1.09 -4.33 -3.66
CA ASN A 148 -1.01 -5.78 -3.58
C ASN A 148 -1.39 -6.34 -4.94
N VAL A 149 -0.54 -7.20 -5.51
CA VAL A 149 -1.02 -8.08 -6.57
C VAL A 149 -2.09 -8.94 -5.91
N PRO A 150 -3.31 -9.04 -6.48
CA PRO A 150 -4.25 -10.02 -5.98
C PRO A 150 -3.53 -11.36 -6.07
N GLU A 151 -3.13 -11.90 -4.92
CA GLU A 151 -2.85 -13.31 -4.75
C GLU A 151 -3.98 -14.02 -5.50
N PRO A 152 -3.69 -14.92 -6.47
CA PRO A 152 -4.73 -15.69 -7.12
C PRO A 152 -5.36 -16.58 -6.06
N ALA A 153 -6.28 -16.01 -5.28
CA ALA A 153 -6.98 -16.70 -4.25
C ALA A 153 -7.77 -17.81 -4.95
N THR A 154 -7.49 -19.04 -4.57
CA THR A 154 -8.50 -20.10 -4.50
C THR A 154 -9.01 -20.75 -5.80
N LEU A 155 -8.59 -20.40 -7.02
CA LEU A 155 -8.99 -21.20 -8.19
C LEU A 155 -8.40 -22.62 -8.15
N PHE A 156 -7.17 -22.80 -7.63
CA PHE A 156 -6.56 -24.13 -7.48
C PHE A 156 -7.24 -24.98 -6.39
N SER A 157 -7.71 -24.36 -5.30
CA SER A 157 -8.41 -25.06 -4.22
C SER A 157 -9.82 -25.49 -4.64
N ILE A 158 -10.50 -24.69 -5.46
CA ILE A 158 -11.82 -25.02 -6.00
C ILE A 158 -11.70 -26.11 -7.08
N LEU A 159 -10.65 -26.10 -7.91
CA LEU A 159 -10.44 -27.11 -8.94
C LEU A 159 -10.04 -28.48 -8.36
N LEU A 160 -9.19 -28.53 -7.32
CA LEU A 160 -8.87 -29.78 -6.62
C LEU A 160 -10.08 -30.34 -5.83
N GLY A 161 -10.91 -29.47 -5.26
CA GLY A 161 -12.14 -29.88 -4.56
C GLY A 161 -13.15 -30.59 -5.46
N ILE A 162 -13.31 -30.13 -6.71
CA ILE A 162 -14.23 -30.72 -7.69
C ILE A 162 -13.67 -32.05 -8.25
N LEU A 163 -12.36 -32.14 -8.50
CA LEU A 163 -11.73 -33.38 -8.97
C LEU A 163 -11.75 -34.50 -7.91
N GLY A 164 -11.57 -34.16 -6.62
CA GLY A 164 -11.70 -35.12 -5.52
C GLY A 164 -13.12 -35.69 -5.38
N PHE A 165 -14.15 -34.88 -5.61
CA PHE A 165 -15.55 -35.31 -5.55
C PHE A 165 -15.96 -36.21 -6.73
N LEU A 166 -15.35 -36.01 -7.92
CA LEU A 166 -15.59 -36.86 -9.10
C LEU A 166 -14.88 -38.22 -9.02
N ALA A 167 -13.76 -38.31 -8.30
CA ALA A 167 -13.05 -39.57 -8.08
C ALA A 167 -13.74 -40.50 -7.05
N TYR A 168 -14.52 -39.95 -6.11
CA TYR A 168 -15.20 -40.72 -5.07
C TYR A 168 -16.43 -41.49 -5.56
N LYS A 169 -16.97 -41.16 -6.75
CA LYS A 169 -18.20 -41.78 -7.29
C LYS A 169 -17.97 -42.96 -8.24
N LYS A 170 -16.90 -43.74 -8.03
CA LYS A 170 -16.67 -45.04 -8.69
C LYS A 170 -16.31 -46.13 -7.67
N LYS A 171 -17.34 -46.63 -6.97
CA LYS A 171 -17.47 -48.02 -6.53
C LYS A 171 -18.95 -48.39 -6.56
#